data_AF-A0A167KB13-F1
#
_entry.id   AF-A0A167KB13-F1
#
_cell.length_a   1.000
_cell.length_b   1.000
_cell.length_c   1.000
_cell.angle_alpha   90.00
_cell.angle_beta   90.00
_cell.angle_gamma   90.00
#
_symmetry.space_group_name_H-M   'P 1'
#
loop_
_entity.id
_entity.type
_entity.pdbx_description
1 polymer ?
#
loop_
_entity_poly.entity_id
_entity_poly.type
_entity_poly.pdbx_seq_one_letter_code
_entity_poly.pdbx_strand_id
1 'polypeptide(L)'
;MTHFYRGQYSSLQSLVLYDTGEDLEETQRLFFLSNGAHLTRIDFTSNGTARTRFCSLPIDSLSDLTHVAVLSKARPTAQWYSSLPSSVRHLHVRAYIHGEDVVSRLVKHLDDEVCGSSGVPFRYIHVDDWSWSDELENGSQRTGLMVGSAHKLGKRRGISLLDEKGLSLELSLKPVSNCALLDG
;
A
#
# COMPACT_ATOMS: atom_id res chain seq x y z
N MET A 1 -8.62 -16.25 22.77
CA MET A 1 -8.32 -15.11 21.90
C MET A 1 -8.95 -13.78 22.36
N THR A 2 -9.99 -13.79 23.19
CA THR A 2 -10.69 -12.58 23.71
C THR A 2 -9.83 -11.61 24.52
N HIS A 3 -8.73 -12.07 25.14
CA HIS A 3 -7.88 -11.21 25.97
C HIS A 3 -7.00 -10.25 25.17
N PHE A 4 -6.58 -10.63 23.95
CA PHE A 4 -5.67 -9.81 23.15
C PHE A 4 -6.32 -8.47 22.77
N TYR A 5 -7.61 -8.49 22.43
CA TYR A 5 -8.34 -7.33 21.94
C TYR A 5 -8.73 -6.30 23.00
N ARG A 6 -8.57 -6.65 24.29
CA ARG A 6 -8.84 -5.77 25.43
C ARG A 6 -7.56 -5.20 26.06
N GLY A 7 -6.40 -5.61 25.58
CA GLY A 7 -5.11 -5.08 26.03
C GLY A 7 -4.87 -3.67 25.50
N GLN A 8 -4.16 -2.87 26.28
CA GLN A 8 -3.61 -1.58 25.86
C GLN A 8 -2.12 -1.76 25.57
N TYR A 9 -1.73 -1.46 24.34
CA TYR A 9 -0.38 -1.62 23.83
C TYR A 9 0.13 -0.28 23.33
N SER A 10 0.60 0.56 24.25
CA SER A 10 1.06 1.93 23.96
C SER A 10 2.27 2.00 23.01
N SER A 11 3.01 0.90 22.84
CA SER A 11 4.14 0.80 21.91
C SER A 11 3.80 0.09 20.59
N LEU A 12 2.54 -0.30 20.39
CA LEU A 12 2.13 -1.00 19.17
C LEU A 12 2.01 -0.01 18.01
N GLN A 13 2.96 -0.07 17.08
CA GLN A 13 3.00 0.83 15.92
C GLN A 13 2.56 0.18 14.62
N SER A 14 2.62 -1.15 14.53
CA SER A 14 2.34 -1.91 13.31
C SER A 14 1.44 -3.09 13.64
N LEU A 15 0.39 -3.27 12.83
CA LEU A 15 -0.57 -4.37 12.98
C LEU A 15 -0.68 -5.13 11.66
N VAL A 16 -0.56 -6.45 11.72
CA VAL A 16 -0.85 -7.32 10.58
C VAL A 16 -2.20 -7.99 10.79
N LEU A 17 -3.10 -7.79 9.84
CA LEU A 17 -4.44 -8.36 9.82
C LEU A 17 -4.47 -9.50 8.80
N TYR A 18 -4.71 -10.71 9.30
CA TYR A 18 -5.04 -11.86 8.46
C TYR A 18 -6.54 -11.92 8.21
N ASP A 19 -6.97 -12.88 7.40
CA ASP A 19 -8.39 -13.13 7.13
C ASP A 19 -9.14 -13.43 8.45
N THR A 20 -9.80 -12.41 9.00
CA THR A 20 -10.63 -12.53 10.20
C THR A 20 -12.04 -12.89 9.74
N GLY A 21 -12.58 -14.00 10.25
CA GLY A 21 -13.98 -14.36 10.01
C GLY A 21 -14.95 -13.26 10.45
N GLU A 22 -16.19 -13.31 9.95
CA GLU A 22 -17.24 -12.30 10.22
C GLU A 22 -17.49 -12.08 11.72
N ASP A 23 -17.23 -13.09 12.56
CA ASP A 23 -17.42 -13.04 14.01
C ASP A 23 -16.44 -12.11 14.78
N LEU A 24 -15.50 -11.46 14.09
CA LEU A 24 -14.45 -10.65 14.72
C LEU A 24 -14.60 -9.13 14.50
N GLU A 25 -15.62 -8.65 13.80
CA GLU A 25 -15.77 -7.22 13.47
C GLU A 25 -15.86 -6.33 14.73
N GLU A 26 -16.72 -6.69 15.69
CA GLU A 26 -16.85 -5.93 16.95
C GLU A 26 -15.55 -5.97 17.75
N THR A 27 -14.90 -7.12 17.76
CA THR A 27 -13.65 -7.36 18.50
C THR A 27 -12.50 -6.54 17.92
N GLN A 28 -12.40 -6.47 16.60
CA GLN A 28 -11.43 -5.64 15.89
C GLN A 28 -11.70 -4.14 16.10
N ARG A 29 -12.97 -3.73 16.09
CA ARG A 29 -13.36 -2.35 16.39
C ARG A 29 -12.93 -1.94 17.81
N LEU A 30 -13.18 -2.79 18.81
CA LEU A 30 -12.76 -2.53 20.20
C LEU A 30 -11.23 -2.42 20.34
N PHE A 31 -10.49 -3.23 19.58
CA PHE A 31 -9.04 -3.14 19.56
C PHE A 31 -8.55 -1.81 19.00
N PHE A 32 -9.10 -1.34 17.87
CA PHE A 32 -8.73 -0.06 17.31
C PHE A 32 -9.11 1.11 18.23
N LEU A 33 -10.27 1.06 18.89
CA LEU A 33 -10.65 2.07 19.87
C LEU A 33 -9.64 2.17 21.03
N SER A 34 -9.02 1.04 21.41
CA SER A 34 -8.07 0.98 22.54
C SER A 34 -6.62 1.27 22.15
N ASN A 35 -6.23 0.98 20.91
CA ASN A 35 -4.82 0.95 20.49
C ASN A 35 -4.52 1.76 19.22
N GLY A 36 -5.56 2.16 18.47
CA GLY A 36 -5.40 2.72 17.13
C GLY A 36 -4.65 4.04 17.09
N ALA A 37 -4.70 4.84 18.17
CA ALA A 37 -4.02 6.12 18.26
C ALA A 37 -2.49 6.00 18.16
N HIS A 38 -1.93 4.79 18.38
CA HIS A 38 -0.49 4.53 18.27
C HIS A 38 -0.10 3.83 16.97
N LEU A 39 -1.08 3.34 16.20
CA LEU A 39 -0.83 2.60 14.97
C LEU A 39 -0.43 3.54 13.85
N THR A 40 0.77 3.33 13.35
CA THR A 40 1.31 4.01 12.16
C THR A 40 1.16 3.17 10.90
N ARG A 41 1.04 1.84 11.04
CA ARG A 41 0.97 0.89 9.92
C ARG A 41 -0.06 -0.23 10.15
N ILE A 42 -0.86 -0.52 9.12
CA ILE A 42 -1.75 -1.69 9.09
C ILE A 42 -1.54 -2.47 7.79
N ASP A 43 -1.28 -3.77 7.92
CA ASP A 43 -1.01 -4.67 6.79
C ASP A 43 -2.15 -5.68 6.65
N PHE A 44 -2.91 -5.58 5.56
CA PHE A 44 -3.96 -6.53 5.19
C PHE A 44 -3.35 -7.67 4.38
N THR A 45 -3.22 -8.86 5.00
CA THR A 45 -2.59 -10.05 4.41
C THR A 45 -3.61 -11.17 4.23
N SER A 46 -3.45 -12.00 3.18
CA SER A 46 -4.24 -13.23 3.09
C SER A 46 -3.67 -14.33 2.20
N ASN A 47 -4.17 -15.54 2.47
CA ASN A 47 -3.99 -16.71 1.62
C ASN A 47 -5.28 -17.17 0.88
N GLY A 48 -6.40 -16.42 0.89
CA GLY A 48 -7.72 -16.90 0.42
C GLY A 48 -8.64 -15.88 -0.30
N THR A 49 -9.91 -16.24 -0.54
CA THR A 49 -10.89 -15.46 -1.34
C THR A 49 -11.59 -14.32 -0.57
N ALA A 50 -11.02 -13.13 -0.70
CA ALA A 50 -11.60 -11.77 -0.82
C ALA A 50 -12.80 -11.22 0.00
N ARG A 51 -13.75 -12.00 0.53
CA ARG A 51 -15.11 -11.45 0.77
C ARG A 51 -15.29 -10.49 1.96
N THR A 52 -14.46 -10.53 3.01
CA THR A 52 -14.73 -9.80 4.27
C THR A 52 -13.62 -8.86 4.76
N ARG A 53 -12.53 -8.65 4.00
CA ARG A 53 -11.29 -8.05 4.54
C ARG A 53 -11.22 -6.54 4.58
N PHE A 54 -11.93 -5.88 3.68
CA PHE A 54 -11.88 -4.43 3.54
C PHE A 54 -13.05 -3.83 4.32
N CYS A 55 -13.10 -4.16 5.62
CA CYS A 55 -14.05 -3.60 6.55
C CYS A 55 -13.81 -2.10 6.72
N SER A 56 -14.85 -1.39 7.11
CA SER A 56 -14.75 0.01 7.51
C SER A 56 -13.83 0.13 8.72
N LEU A 57 -12.82 1.00 8.63
CA LEU A 57 -11.94 1.30 9.74
C LEU A 57 -12.57 2.40 10.62
N PRO A 58 -12.43 2.37 11.94
CA PRO A 58 -12.85 3.46 12.81
C PRO A 58 -11.85 4.62 12.69
N ILE A 59 -12.06 5.48 11.69
CA ILE A 59 -11.13 6.55 11.28
C ILE A 59 -10.71 7.43 12.47
N ASP A 60 -11.65 7.79 13.34
CA ASP A 60 -11.40 8.65 14.50
C ASP A 60 -10.41 8.03 15.52
N SER A 61 -10.24 6.71 15.49
CA SER A 61 -9.32 5.99 16.36
C SER A 61 -7.95 5.77 15.72
N LEU A 62 -7.73 6.19 14.46
CA LEU A 62 -6.53 5.90 13.68
C LEU A 62 -5.84 7.21 13.23
N SER A 63 -5.73 8.17 14.14
CA SER A 63 -5.18 9.51 13.85
C SER A 63 -3.77 9.47 13.28
N ASP A 64 -2.95 8.52 13.73
CA ASP A 64 -1.52 8.47 13.43
C ASP A 64 -1.19 7.47 12.30
N LEU A 65 -2.22 6.84 11.72
CA LEU A 65 -2.07 5.86 10.65
C LEU A 65 -1.54 6.53 9.38
N THR A 66 -0.33 6.19 8.99
CA THR A 66 0.36 6.79 7.84
C THR A 66 0.58 5.78 6.72
N HIS A 67 0.68 4.49 7.05
CA HIS A 67 0.93 3.38 6.14
C HIS A 67 -0.21 2.36 6.15
N VAL A 68 -0.63 1.94 4.96
CA VAL A 68 -1.53 0.81 4.76
C VAL A 68 -0.92 -0.12 3.73
N ALA A 69 -0.82 -1.41 4.02
CA ALA A 69 -0.38 -2.41 3.07
C ALA A 69 -1.51 -3.36 2.66
N VAL A 70 -1.60 -3.65 1.36
CA VAL A 70 -2.53 -4.63 0.79
C VAL A 70 -1.70 -5.75 0.17
N LEU A 71 -1.40 -6.74 1.01
CA LEU A 71 -0.56 -7.90 0.72
C LEU A 71 -1.43 -9.12 0.40
N SER A 72 -2.35 -8.94 -0.55
CA SER A 72 -3.40 -9.91 -0.88
C SER A 72 -3.69 -9.93 -2.38
N LYS A 73 -4.12 -11.09 -2.91
CA LYS A 73 -4.62 -11.21 -4.29
C LYS A 73 -5.90 -10.38 -4.50
N ALA A 74 -6.73 -10.28 -3.47
CA ALA A 74 -7.91 -9.42 -3.48
C ALA A 74 -7.48 -7.95 -3.43
N ARG A 75 -8.07 -7.12 -4.30
CA ARG A 75 -7.78 -5.70 -4.39
C ARG A 75 -8.98 -4.87 -3.87
N PRO A 76 -8.76 -3.88 -3.00
CA PRO A 76 -9.83 -3.04 -2.47
C PRO A 76 -10.37 -2.09 -3.53
N THR A 77 -11.65 -1.78 -3.47
CA THR A 77 -12.28 -0.81 -4.37
C THR A 77 -11.88 0.63 -4.04
N ALA A 78 -12.12 1.53 -4.98
CA ALA A 78 -12.08 2.98 -4.80
C ALA A 78 -12.78 3.45 -3.53
N GLN A 79 -13.99 2.93 -3.29
CA GLN A 79 -14.80 3.29 -2.12
C GLN A 79 -14.08 2.97 -0.81
N TRP A 80 -13.35 1.85 -0.76
CA TRP A 80 -12.56 1.50 0.42
C TRP A 80 -11.35 2.41 0.58
N TYR A 81 -10.63 2.72 -0.49
CA TYR A 81 -9.50 3.66 -0.39
C TYR A 81 -9.95 5.05 0.09
N SER A 82 -11.13 5.52 -0.35
CA SER A 82 -11.68 6.80 0.07
C SER A 82 -12.22 6.81 1.50
N SER A 83 -12.39 5.65 2.14
CA SER A 83 -12.76 5.54 3.56
C SER A 83 -11.56 5.42 4.49
N LEU A 84 -10.33 5.43 3.96
CA LEU A 84 -9.12 5.45 4.79
C LEU A 84 -8.96 6.80 5.51
N PRO A 85 -8.32 6.82 6.71
CA PRO A 85 -8.01 8.06 7.40
C PRO A 85 -7.23 9.04 6.53
N SER A 86 -7.54 10.34 6.67
CA SER A 86 -6.84 11.40 5.95
C SER A 86 -5.37 11.56 6.32
N SER A 87 -4.91 10.91 7.40
CA SER A 87 -3.51 10.79 7.81
C SER A 87 -2.71 9.79 6.95
N VAL A 88 -3.37 8.87 6.25
CA VAL A 88 -2.70 7.88 5.40
C VAL A 88 -2.00 8.58 4.24
N ARG A 89 -0.72 8.30 4.07
CA ARG A 89 0.13 8.86 3.00
C ARG A 89 0.70 7.80 2.09
N HIS A 90 0.87 6.58 2.59
CA HIS A 90 1.57 5.50 1.90
C HIS A 90 0.67 4.27 1.77
N LEU A 91 0.43 3.86 0.54
CA LEU A 91 -0.15 2.55 0.21
C LEU A 91 0.98 1.61 -0.20
N HIS A 92 1.01 0.40 0.33
CA HIS A 92 1.98 -0.65 -0.03
C HIS A 92 1.22 -1.77 -0.76
N VAL A 93 1.71 -2.22 -1.91
CA VAL A 93 1.10 -3.27 -2.73
C VAL A 93 2.18 -4.15 -3.31
N ARG A 94 1.90 -5.45 -3.53
CA ARG A 94 2.85 -6.34 -4.21
C ARG A 94 2.66 -6.38 -5.72
N ALA A 95 3.78 -6.39 -6.45
CA ALA A 95 3.85 -6.73 -7.88
C ALA A 95 3.77 -8.23 -8.14
N TYR A 96 4.21 -9.07 -7.20
CA TYR A 96 4.22 -10.53 -7.30
C TYR A 96 3.51 -11.17 -6.13
N ILE A 97 2.67 -12.18 -6.42
CA ILE A 97 2.02 -12.96 -5.37
C ILE A 97 2.14 -14.44 -5.73
N HIS A 98 2.90 -15.20 -4.95
CA HIS A 98 3.15 -16.64 -5.15
C HIS A 98 3.69 -17.01 -6.54
N GLY A 99 4.58 -16.18 -7.12
CA GLY A 99 5.19 -16.46 -8.43
C GLY A 99 4.28 -16.21 -9.64
N GLU A 100 3.06 -15.68 -9.44
CA GLU A 100 2.22 -15.21 -10.53
C GLU A 100 2.59 -13.78 -10.92
N ASP A 101 2.80 -13.55 -12.22
CA ASP A 101 2.91 -12.20 -12.80
C ASP A 101 1.54 -11.52 -12.77
N VAL A 102 1.34 -10.69 -11.74
CA VAL A 102 0.12 -9.92 -11.53
C VAL A 102 0.31 -8.44 -11.89
N VAL A 103 1.40 -8.07 -12.55
CA VAL A 103 1.70 -6.67 -12.88
C VAL A 103 0.60 -6.06 -13.75
N SER A 104 0.14 -6.78 -14.78
CA SER A 104 -0.97 -6.32 -15.63
C SER A 104 -2.27 -6.09 -14.84
N ARG A 105 -2.56 -6.96 -13.86
CA ARG A 105 -3.74 -6.83 -12.98
C ARG A 105 -3.57 -5.68 -11.98
N LEU A 106 -2.36 -5.51 -11.43
CA LEU A 106 -2.03 -4.39 -10.56
C LEU A 106 -2.17 -3.07 -11.31
N VAL A 107 -1.57 -2.94 -12.49
CA VAL A 107 -1.67 -1.74 -13.33
C VAL A 107 -3.14 -1.44 -13.65
N LYS A 108 -3.90 -2.44 -14.08
CA LYS A 108 -5.34 -2.26 -14.33
C LYS A 108 -6.06 -1.77 -13.08
N HIS A 109 -5.79 -2.36 -11.92
CA HIS A 109 -6.37 -1.95 -10.65
C HIS A 109 -6.03 -0.49 -10.27
N LEU A 110 -4.76 -0.10 -10.39
CA LEU A 110 -4.32 1.25 -10.12
C LEU A 110 -4.96 2.26 -11.09
N ASP A 111 -5.09 1.90 -12.35
CA ASP A 111 -5.68 2.75 -13.37
C ASP A 111 -7.21 2.91 -13.17
N ASP A 112 -7.92 1.83 -12.86
CA ASP A 112 -9.37 1.81 -12.74
C ASP A 112 -9.84 2.35 -11.37
N GLU A 113 -9.27 1.85 -10.27
CA GLU A 113 -9.79 2.10 -8.92
C GLU A 113 -9.10 3.28 -8.22
N VAL A 114 -7.85 3.60 -8.56
CA VAL A 114 -7.10 4.70 -7.92
C VAL A 114 -7.09 5.94 -8.82
N CYS A 115 -6.64 5.82 -10.06
CA CYS A 115 -6.64 6.92 -11.03
C CYS A 115 -8.06 7.34 -11.46
N GLY A 116 -9.02 6.43 -11.44
CA GLY A 116 -10.43 6.71 -11.78
C GLY A 116 -11.18 7.47 -10.69
N SER A 117 -10.72 7.39 -9.43
CA SER A 117 -11.54 7.73 -8.26
C SER A 117 -11.05 8.96 -7.50
N SER A 118 -11.96 9.74 -6.93
CA SER A 118 -11.64 10.87 -6.05
C SER A 118 -11.65 10.44 -4.58
N GLY A 119 -10.93 11.18 -3.73
CA GLY A 119 -10.98 10.99 -2.28
C GLY A 119 -9.98 9.99 -1.69
N VAL A 120 -9.07 9.42 -2.50
CA VAL A 120 -7.97 8.61 -1.95
C VAL A 120 -6.99 9.50 -1.16
N PRO A 121 -6.58 9.12 0.07
CA PRO A 121 -5.79 10.01 0.93
C PRO A 121 -4.27 9.92 0.70
N PHE A 122 -3.78 8.84 0.11
CA PHE A 122 -2.35 8.58 -0.05
C PHE A 122 -1.73 9.36 -1.22
N ARG A 123 -0.45 9.70 -1.06
CA ARG A 123 0.38 10.37 -2.07
C ARG A 123 1.45 9.47 -2.67
N TYR A 124 1.71 8.34 -2.03
CA TYR A 124 2.76 7.41 -2.41
C TYR A 124 2.19 6.00 -2.47
N ILE A 125 2.46 5.30 -3.56
CA ILE A 125 2.18 3.87 -3.69
C ILE A 125 3.52 3.17 -3.82
N HIS A 126 3.89 2.38 -2.82
CA HIS A 126 5.06 1.51 -2.83
C HIS A 126 4.68 0.18 -3.44
N VAL A 127 5.47 -0.26 -4.43
CA VAL A 127 5.33 -1.55 -5.08
C VAL A 127 6.40 -2.46 -4.50
N ASP A 128 5.99 -3.25 -3.51
CA ASP A 128 6.82 -4.24 -2.85
C ASP A 128 7.22 -5.34 -3.86
N ASP A 129 8.44 -5.85 -3.71
CA ASP A 129 9.05 -6.88 -4.56
C ASP A 129 9.24 -6.42 -6.03
N TRP A 130 9.36 -5.11 -6.27
CA TRP A 130 9.61 -4.51 -7.58
C TRP A 130 10.72 -3.47 -7.49
N SER A 131 11.60 -3.41 -8.49
CA SER A 131 12.64 -2.39 -8.59
C SER A 131 12.62 -1.70 -9.95
N TRP A 132 12.68 -0.36 -9.96
CA TRP A 132 12.77 0.38 -11.22
C TRP A 132 14.09 0.11 -11.95
N SER A 133 15.20 0.02 -11.22
CA SER A 133 16.53 -0.22 -11.81
C SER A 133 16.55 -1.53 -12.59
N ASP A 134 16.13 -2.63 -11.95
CA ASP A 134 16.13 -3.97 -12.56
C ASP A 134 15.19 -4.03 -13.79
N GLU A 135 14.04 -3.38 -13.70
CA GLU A 135 13.03 -3.43 -14.76
C GLU A 135 13.40 -2.54 -15.96
N LEU A 136 14.03 -1.39 -15.73
CA LEU A 136 14.49 -0.50 -16.80
C LEU A 136 15.66 -1.10 -17.58
N GLU A 137 16.55 -1.85 -16.92
CA GLU A 137 17.63 -2.58 -17.60
C GLU A 137 17.10 -3.69 -18.51
N ASN A 138 16.06 -4.40 -18.05
CA ASN A 138 15.46 -5.52 -18.78
C ASN A 138 14.49 -5.08 -19.89
N GLY A 139 13.97 -3.85 -19.84
CA GLY A 139 13.14 -3.25 -20.89
C GLY A 139 11.86 -4.04 -21.19
N SER A 140 11.24 -4.64 -20.18
CA SER A 140 10.14 -5.58 -20.37
C SER A 140 8.83 -4.86 -20.73
N GLN A 141 7.87 -5.58 -21.36
CA GLN A 141 6.51 -5.06 -21.57
C GLN A 141 5.86 -4.63 -20.24
N ARG A 142 6.20 -5.30 -19.14
CA ARG A 142 5.70 -4.98 -17.79
C ARG A 142 6.20 -3.64 -17.31
N THR A 143 7.49 -3.37 -17.55
CA THR A 143 8.10 -2.06 -17.29
C THR A 143 7.33 -0.96 -17.99
N GLY A 144 6.99 -1.15 -19.27
CA GLY A 144 6.18 -0.20 -20.04
C GLY A 144 4.79 0.05 -19.43
N LEU A 145 4.11 -0.99 -18.96
CA LEU A 145 2.82 -0.86 -18.27
C LEU A 145 2.93 -0.08 -16.96
N MET A 146 3.94 -0.40 -16.14
CA MET A 146 4.19 0.26 -14.87
C MET A 146 4.58 1.73 -15.04
N VAL A 147 5.43 2.04 -16.03
CA VAL A 147 5.77 3.43 -16.42
C VAL A 147 4.51 4.20 -16.83
N GLY A 148 3.65 3.58 -17.65
CA GLY A 148 2.38 4.18 -18.07
C GLY A 148 1.47 4.50 -16.89
N SER A 149 1.33 3.56 -15.95
CA SER A 149 0.52 3.76 -14.73
C SER A 149 1.11 4.81 -13.81
N ALA A 150 2.43 4.81 -13.59
CA ALA A 150 3.14 5.83 -12.80
C ALA A 150 2.89 7.24 -13.35
N HIS A 151 2.97 7.41 -14.67
CA HIS A 151 2.69 8.70 -15.31
C HIS A 151 1.23 9.11 -15.14
N LYS A 152 0.26 8.19 -15.30
CA LYS A 152 -1.17 8.48 -15.09
C LYS A 152 -1.45 8.90 -13.64
N LEU A 153 -0.91 8.18 -12.66
CA LEU A 153 -1.03 8.47 -11.23
C LEU A 153 -0.48 9.86 -10.90
N GLY A 154 0.74 10.15 -11.35
CA GLY A 154 1.36 11.45 -11.14
C GLY A 154 0.54 12.59 -11.75
N LYS A 155 0.15 12.45 -13.02
CA LYS A 155 -0.56 13.50 -13.76
C LYS A 155 -2.00 13.74 -13.28
N ARG A 156 -2.74 12.68 -12.96
CA ARG A 156 -4.18 12.77 -12.64
C ARG A 156 -4.48 12.88 -11.15
N ARG A 157 -3.54 12.46 -10.29
CA ARG A 157 -3.75 12.38 -8.84
C ARG A 157 -2.62 12.99 -8.02
N GLY A 158 -1.49 13.34 -8.62
CA GLY A 158 -0.30 13.77 -7.87
C GLY A 158 0.26 12.65 -7.00
N ILE A 159 0.03 11.39 -7.37
CA ILE A 159 0.49 10.21 -6.64
C ILE A 159 1.79 9.71 -7.27
N SER A 160 2.81 9.49 -6.46
CA SER A 160 4.08 8.89 -6.91
C SER A 160 4.04 7.37 -6.73
N LEU A 161 4.30 6.64 -7.82
CA LEU A 161 4.55 5.20 -7.78
C LEU A 161 6.03 4.97 -7.46
N LEU A 162 6.30 4.32 -6.34
CA LEU A 162 7.61 4.05 -5.79
C LEU A 162 7.90 2.55 -5.86
N ASP A 163 9.14 2.19 -6.08
CA ASP A 163 9.59 0.81 -5.99
C ASP A 163 9.85 0.39 -4.53
N GLU A 164 10.32 -0.83 -4.30
CA GLU A 164 10.57 -1.38 -2.95
C GLU A 164 11.60 -0.58 -2.14
N LYS A 165 12.48 0.18 -2.82
CA LYS A 165 13.50 1.03 -2.21
C LYS A 165 12.98 2.46 -1.97
N GLY A 166 11.72 2.73 -2.30
CA GLY A 166 11.11 4.04 -2.20
C GLY A 166 11.53 5.00 -3.31
N LEU A 167 12.12 4.51 -4.40
CA LEU A 167 12.52 5.34 -5.54
C LEU A 167 11.35 5.50 -6.51
N SER A 168 11.16 6.72 -7.00
CA SER A 168 10.24 6.97 -8.10
C SER A 168 10.91 6.66 -9.44
N LEU A 169 10.10 6.51 -10.48
CA LEU A 169 10.59 6.39 -11.86
C LEU A 169 11.52 7.58 -12.22
N GLU A 170 11.14 8.80 -11.87
CA GLU A 170 11.95 10.00 -12.17
C GLU A 170 13.32 9.98 -11.49
N LEU A 171 13.39 9.51 -10.24
CA LEU A 171 14.65 9.38 -9.52
C LEU A 171 15.52 8.26 -10.07
N SER A 172 14.89 7.16 -10.52
CA SER A 172 15.58 5.99 -11.09
C SER A 172 16.16 6.26 -12.48
N LEU A 173 15.59 7.23 -13.21
CA LEU A 173 16.08 7.67 -14.52
C LEU A 173 17.16 8.75 -14.45
N LYS A 174 17.36 9.38 -13.28
CA LYS A 174 18.46 10.34 -13.14
C LYS A 174 19.78 9.56 -13.19
N PRO A 175 20.73 9.96 -14.06
CA PRO A 175 22.06 9.39 -14.01
C PRO A 175 22.60 9.59 -12.59
N VAL A 176 23.16 8.53 -12.00
CA VAL A 176 23.93 8.62 -10.76
C VAL A 176 25.05 9.61 -11.08
N SER A 177 24.84 10.87 -10.72
CA SER A 177 25.82 11.90 -10.94
C SER A 177 26.99 11.49 -10.07
N ASN A 178 28.07 11.09 -10.74
CA ASN A 178 29.23 10.43 -10.15
C ASN A 178 29.57 11.03 -8.80
N CYS A 179 29.90 10.13 -7.86
CA CYS A 179 30.84 10.40 -6.79
C CYS A 179 31.83 11.45 -7.28
N ALA A 180 31.91 12.57 -6.56
CA ALA A 180 33.10 13.38 -6.61
C ALA A 180 34.26 12.44 -6.25
N LEU A 181 34.95 11.95 -7.29
CA LEU A 181 36.37 11.64 -7.24
C LEU A 181 37.03 12.93 -6.78
N LEU A 182 37.08 13.11 -5.45
CA LEU A 182 38.16 13.85 -4.84
C LEU A 182 39.36 12.90 -4.85
N ASP A 183 39.90 12.71 -6.05
CA ASP A 183 41.26 12.24 -6.22
C ASP A 183 42.19 13.38 -5.81
N GLY A 184 43.02 13.10 -4.81
CA GLY A 184 44.40 13.60 -4.68
C GLY A 184 44.61 15.07 -4.36
#